data_AF-A0A7Y9KM96-F1
#
_entry.id   AF-A0A7Y9KM96-F1
#
_cell.length_a   1.000
_cell.length_b   1.000
_cell.length_c   1.000
_cell.angle_alpha   90.00
_cell.angle_beta   90.00
_cell.angle_gamma   90.00
#
_symmetry.space_group_name_H-M   'P 1'
#
loop_
_entity.id
_entity.type
_entity.pdbx_description
1 polymer ?
#
loop_
_entity_poly.entity_id
_entity_poly.type
_entity_poly.pdbx_seq_one_letter_code
_entity_poly.pdbx_strand_id
1 'polypeptide(L)'
;MIRLGNITFYADNPPALARFWSDVFGYPYREFEGELRQQLLDSGLTDEDLQKRGLAEDPEGKGPRLFFHHASEAKRGRNRIHLDVNVEREPGDEAALDAEKDRLVALGAEVVRLVEQTWGPWPERYYQLRDPEGNEFCLQ
;
A
#
# COMPACT_ATOMS: atom_id res chain seq x y z
N MET A 1 25.40 -4.97 -6.59
CA MET A 1 24.37 -5.66 -5.78
C MET A 1 23.01 -5.18 -6.26
N ILE A 2 22.07 -6.07 -6.58
CA ILE A 2 20.75 -5.73 -7.14
C ILE A 2 19.71 -5.75 -6.00
N ARG A 3 18.77 -4.80 -5.98
CA ARG A 3 17.64 -4.76 -5.03
C ARG A 3 16.34 -4.39 -5.73
N LEU A 4 15.21 -4.81 -5.18
CA LEU A 4 13.90 -4.30 -5.61
C LEU A 4 13.79 -2.81 -5.26
N GLY A 5 13.27 -2.01 -6.20
CA GLY A 5 13.12 -0.56 -6.04
C GLY A 5 11.72 -0.17 -5.58
N ASN A 6 10.74 -0.31 -6.48
CA ASN A 6 9.35 0.04 -6.22
C ASN A 6 8.43 -1.13 -6.57
N ILE A 7 7.33 -1.26 -5.83
CA ILE A 7 6.09 -1.87 -6.31
C ILE A 7 5.20 -0.69 -6.72
N THR A 8 4.81 -0.62 -7.99
CA THR A 8 4.09 0.54 -8.53
C THR A 8 2.63 0.20 -8.82
N PHE A 9 1.74 1.06 -8.34
CA PHE A 9 0.31 1.03 -8.61
C PHE A 9 -0.07 2.24 -9.45
N TYR A 10 -1.00 2.02 -10.38
CA TYR A 10 -1.76 3.12 -10.94
C TYR A 10 -2.83 3.54 -9.93
N ALA A 11 -3.06 4.84 -9.81
CA ALA A 11 -3.97 5.40 -8.83
C ALA A 11 -4.72 6.61 -9.39
N ASP A 12 -6.01 6.75 -9.09
CA ASP A 12 -6.79 7.94 -9.43
C ASP A 12 -6.42 9.11 -8.51
N ASN A 13 -6.08 8.83 -7.24
CA ASN A 13 -5.59 9.78 -6.25
C ASN A 13 -4.31 9.27 -5.57
N PRO A 14 -3.14 9.41 -6.21
CA PRO A 14 -1.87 8.93 -5.68
C PRO A 14 -1.52 9.42 -4.26
N PRO A 15 -1.75 10.70 -3.89
CA PRO A 15 -1.51 11.19 -2.53
C PRO A 15 -2.38 10.49 -1.47
N ALA A 16 -3.65 10.23 -1.78
CA ALA A 16 -4.56 9.55 -0.87
C ALA A 16 -4.15 8.10 -0.62
N LEU A 17 -3.81 7.34 -1.67
CA LEU A 17 -3.28 5.98 -1.50
C LEU A 17 -1.94 5.97 -0.77
N ALA A 18 -1.04 6.91 -1.07
CA ALA A 18 0.22 7.02 -0.36
C ALA A 18 0.00 7.24 1.14
N ARG A 19 -0.95 8.09 1.54
CA ARG A 19 -1.30 8.30 2.94
C ARG A 19 -1.89 7.04 3.57
N PHE A 20 -2.86 6.40 2.93
CA PHE A 20 -3.44 5.13 3.40
C PHE A 20 -2.35 4.07 3.66
N TRP A 21 -1.46 3.87 2.69
CA TRP A 21 -0.39 2.87 2.81
C TRP A 21 0.71 3.27 3.81
N SER A 22 0.99 4.56 3.96
CA SER A 22 1.83 5.05 5.07
C SER A 22 1.21 4.72 6.42
N ASP A 23 -0.09 4.95 6.60
CA ASP A 23 -0.81 4.66 7.85
C ASP A 23 -0.95 3.14 8.11
N VAL A 24 -1.05 2.32 7.06
CA VAL A 24 -1.00 0.84 7.16
C VAL A 24 0.31 0.40 7.81
N PHE A 25 1.46 0.91 7.36
CA PHE A 25 2.75 0.49 7.88
C PHE A 25 3.30 1.36 9.03
N GLY A 26 2.57 2.40 9.45
CA GLY A 26 3.05 3.38 10.42
C GLY A 26 4.23 4.22 9.92
N TYR A 27 4.40 4.34 8.60
CA TYR A 27 5.43 5.17 8.00
C TYR A 27 5.05 6.65 8.08
N PRO A 28 6.02 7.57 8.21
CA PRO A 28 5.73 8.99 8.06
C PRO A 28 5.22 9.25 6.65
N TYR A 29 4.05 9.90 6.55
CA TYR A 29 3.57 10.40 5.27
C TYR A 29 4.54 11.47 4.73
N ARG A 30 4.93 11.33 3.46
CA ARG A 30 5.88 12.25 2.80
C ARG A 30 5.19 12.96 1.65
N GLU A 31 5.10 14.27 1.75
CA GLU A 31 4.77 15.14 0.63
C GLU A 31 6.05 15.57 -0.11
N PHE A 32 5.92 15.94 -1.38
CA PHE A 32 7.02 16.60 -2.09
C PHE A 32 7.13 18.03 -1.57
N GLU A 33 7.98 18.25 -0.58
CA GLU A 33 8.18 19.54 0.09
C GLU A 33 9.63 20.04 0.01
N GLY A 34 9.86 21.25 0.52
CA GLY A 34 11.19 21.83 0.70
C GLY A 34 12.00 21.96 -0.59
N GLU A 35 13.30 21.70 -0.50
CA GLU A 35 14.23 21.80 -1.63
C GLU A 35 13.85 20.88 -2.78
N LEU A 36 13.36 19.67 -2.49
CA LEU A 36 12.92 18.73 -3.52
C LEU A 36 11.74 19.29 -4.31
N ARG A 37 10.74 19.87 -3.64
CA ARG A 37 9.62 20.54 -4.31
C ARG A 37 10.11 21.66 -5.21
N GLN A 38 10.99 22.51 -4.70
CA GLN A 38 11.51 23.64 -5.48
C GLN A 38 12.24 23.16 -6.74
N GLN A 39 13.12 22.16 -6.62
CA GLN A 39 13.83 21.57 -7.75
C GLN A 39 12.87 21.00 -8.81
N LEU A 40 11.78 20.35 -8.37
CA LEU A 40 10.77 19.81 -9.28
C LEU A 40 10.01 20.92 -10.02
N LEU A 41 9.61 21.99 -9.32
CA LEU A 41 8.94 23.14 -9.94
C LEU A 41 9.86 23.88 -10.91
N ASP A 42 11.13 24.08 -10.54
CA ASP A 42 12.14 24.72 -11.39
C ASP A 42 12.41 23.91 -12.67
N SER A 43 12.15 22.60 -12.66
CA SER A 43 12.24 21.73 -13.85
C SER A 43 11.06 21.89 -14.83
N GLY A 44 10.06 22.71 -14.48
CA GLY A 44 8.87 22.96 -15.30
C GLY A 44 7.64 22.13 -14.93
N LEU A 45 7.69 21.36 -13.83
CA LEU A 45 6.50 20.68 -13.32
C LEU A 45 5.58 21.66 -12.60
N THR A 46 4.28 21.39 -12.67
CA THR A 46 3.26 22.12 -11.93
C THR A 46 2.93 21.43 -10.61
N ASP A 47 2.24 22.13 -9.70
CA ASP A 47 1.68 21.51 -8.50
C ASP A 47 0.76 20.33 -8.83
N GLU A 48 -0.01 20.43 -9.92
CA GLU A 48 -0.85 19.32 -10.40
C GLU A 48 -0.01 18.09 -10.78
N ASP A 49 1.16 18.29 -11.41
CA ASP A 49 2.04 17.19 -11.76
C ASP A 49 2.65 16.51 -10.54
N LEU A 50 2.89 17.26 -9.45
CA LEU A 50 3.33 16.68 -8.18
C LEU A 50 2.25 15.80 -7.56
N GLN A 51 0.98 16.21 -7.65
CA GLN A 51 -0.16 15.43 -7.16
C GLN A 51 -0.42 14.16 -7.98
N LYS A 52 0.19 14.00 -9.17
CA LYS A 52 0.12 12.76 -9.96
C LYS A 52 1.00 11.64 -9.40
N ARG A 53 1.68 11.85 -8.27
CA ARG A 53 2.60 10.88 -7.64
C ARG A 53 2.39 10.82 -6.13
N GLY A 54 2.64 9.66 -5.56
CA GLY A 54 2.70 9.44 -4.12
C GLY A 54 3.59 8.25 -3.79
N LEU A 55 4.11 8.20 -2.56
CA LEU A 55 4.87 7.05 -2.09
C LEU A 55 4.61 6.74 -0.62
N ALA A 56 4.65 5.45 -0.28
CA ALA A 56 4.83 4.96 1.07
C ALA A 56 6.19 4.25 1.14
N GLU A 57 7.05 4.70 2.04
CA GLU A 57 8.43 4.24 2.16
C GLU A 57 8.81 4.09 3.64
N ASP A 58 9.41 2.96 3.98
CA ASP A 58 10.03 2.75 5.28
C ASP A 58 11.08 3.85 5.52
N PRO A 59 11.02 4.59 6.64
CA PRO A 59 11.94 5.70 6.91
C PRO A 59 13.41 5.27 6.97
N GLU A 60 13.70 3.99 7.26
CA GLU A 60 15.03 3.40 7.28
C GLU A 60 15.44 2.84 5.90
N GLY A 61 14.58 2.94 4.89
CA GLY A 61 14.84 2.50 3.51
C GLY A 61 14.86 0.97 3.36
N LYS A 62 14.19 0.24 4.25
CA LYS A 62 14.06 -1.21 4.19
C LYS A 62 13.00 -1.62 3.17
N GLY A 63 13.33 -2.59 2.34
CA GLY A 63 12.41 -3.15 1.36
C GLY A 63 12.12 -2.23 0.16
N PRO A 64 11.20 -2.65 -0.74
CA PRO A 64 10.74 -1.82 -1.85
C PRO A 64 9.75 -0.75 -1.37
N ARG A 65 9.71 0.38 -2.07
CA ARG A 65 8.68 1.41 -1.83
C ARG A 65 7.37 1.02 -2.50
N LEU A 66 6.24 1.36 -1.89
CA LEU A 66 4.98 1.40 -2.63
C LEU A 66 4.88 2.76 -3.31
N PHE A 67 4.77 2.76 -4.63
CA PHE A 67 4.74 3.97 -5.45
C PHE A 67 3.43 4.07 -6.21
N PHE A 68 2.78 5.22 -6.11
CA PHE A 68 1.47 5.48 -6.71
C PHE A 68 1.62 6.50 -7.82
N HIS A 69 1.05 6.20 -8.98
CA HIS A 69 1.21 6.99 -10.18
C HIS A 69 -0.14 7.21 -10.86
N HIS A 70 -0.50 8.46 -11.16
CA HIS A 70 -1.74 8.75 -11.86
C HIS A 70 -1.73 8.19 -13.29
N ALA A 71 -2.72 7.35 -13.61
CA ALA A 71 -2.92 6.84 -14.97
C ALA A 71 -4.01 7.63 -15.70
N SER A 72 -3.89 7.76 -17.02
CA SER A 72 -4.91 8.42 -17.84
C SER A 72 -6.17 7.58 -18.04
N GLU A 73 -6.09 6.27 -17.78
CA GLU A 73 -7.23 5.34 -17.87
C GLU A 73 -7.42 4.62 -16.53
N ALA A 74 -8.68 4.34 -16.19
CA ALA A 74 -9.03 3.56 -15.03
C ALA A 74 -8.48 2.11 -15.12
N LYS A 75 -8.15 1.54 -13.96
CA LYS A 75 -7.73 0.15 -13.82
C LYS A 75 -8.79 -0.80 -14.40
N ARG A 76 -8.35 -1.79 -15.18
CA ARG A 76 -9.22 -2.84 -15.73
C ARG A 76 -8.84 -4.22 -15.17
N GLY A 77 -9.78 -4.84 -14.49
CA GLY A 77 -9.59 -6.17 -13.89
C GLY A 77 -8.67 -6.15 -12.67
N ARG A 78 -8.15 -7.33 -12.30
CA ARG A 78 -7.35 -7.52 -11.09
C ARG A 78 -5.89 -7.14 -11.28
N ASN A 79 -5.24 -6.77 -10.18
CA ASN A 79 -3.78 -6.71 -10.13
C ASN A 79 -3.18 -8.07 -10.53
N ARG A 80 -2.09 -8.04 -11.32
CA ARG A 80 -1.36 -9.25 -11.74
C ARG A 80 -0.25 -9.63 -10.76
N ILE A 81 0.00 -8.77 -9.78
CA ILE A 81 0.87 -8.99 -8.63
C ILE A 81 -0.03 -9.14 -7.41
N HIS A 82 0.35 -10.07 -6.54
CA HIS A 82 -0.25 -10.25 -5.23
C HIS A 82 0.62 -9.53 -4.19
N LEU A 83 0.00 -8.78 -3.28
CA LEU A 83 0.69 -8.08 -2.19
C LEU A 83 0.22 -8.64 -0.86
N ASP A 84 1.16 -9.19 -0.08
CA ASP A 84 0.90 -9.69 1.27
C ASP A 84 1.44 -8.71 2.31
N VAL A 85 0.61 -8.36 3.28
CA VAL A 85 0.92 -7.57 4.46
C VAL A 85 0.83 -8.49 5.66
N ASN A 86 1.87 -8.49 6.49
CA ASN A 86 1.94 -9.38 7.66
C ASN A 86 1.70 -8.57 8.92
N VAL A 87 0.89 -9.12 9.83
CA VAL A 87 0.79 -8.64 11.21
C VAL A 87 1.87 -9.33 12.03
N GLU A 88 2.69 -8.56 12.75
CA GLU A 88 3.60 -9.12 13.75
C GLU A 88 2.78 -9.67 14.92
N ARG A 89 2.65 -10.99 14.99
CA ARG A 89 1.90 -11.70 16.04
C ARG A 89 2.43 -13.11 16.28
N GLU A 90 2.07 -13.68 17.43
CA GLU A 90 2.34 -15.09 17.72
C GLU A 90 1.49 -16.02 16.84
N PRO A 91 2.01 -17.20 16.45
CA PRO A 91 1.23 -18.19 15.71
C PRO A 91 -0.07 -18.55 16.45
N GLY A 92 -1.21 -18.40 15.77
CA GLY A 92 -2.53 -18.69 16.33
C GLY A 92 -3.20 -17.54 17.07
N ASP A 93 -2.59 -16.35 17.14
CA ASP A 93 -3.24 -15.15 17.67
C ASP A 93 -4.21 -14.55 16.63
N GLU A 94 -5.37 -15.19 16.46
CA GLU A 94 -6.39 -14.74 15.51
C GLU A 94 -6.99 -13.38 15.91
N ALA A 95 -7.00 -13.06 17.20
CA ALA A 95 -7.51 -11.80 17.72
C ALA A 95 -6.64 -10.61 17.29
N ALA A 96 -5.32 -10.75 17.28
CA ALA A 96 -4.42 -9.72 16.74
C ALA A 96 -4.64 -9.48 15.25
N LEU A 97 -4.87 -10.55 14.46
CA LEU A 97 -5.20 -10.41 13.04
C LEU A 97 -6.53 -9.68 12.82
N ASP A 98 -7.57 -10.04 13.60
CA ASP A 98 -8.88 -9.42 13.52
C ASP A 98 -8.83 -7.94 13.90
N ALA A 99 -8.12 -7.60 14.97
CA ALA A 99 -7.93 -6.22 15.42
C ALA A 99 -7.21 -5.38 14.36
N GLU A 100 -6.18 -5.94 13.72
CA GLU A 100 -5.45 -5.23 12.68
C GLU A 100 -6.30 -5.05 11.41
N LYS A 101 -7.08 -6.06 11.03
CA LYS A 101 -8.09 -5.91 9.96
C LYS A 101 -9.08 -4.78 10.29
N ASP A 102 -9.58 -4.69 11.52
CA ASP A 102 -10.49 -3.61 11.91
C ASP A 102 -9.82 -2.23 11.86
N ARG A 103 -8.53 -2.13 12.24
CA ARG A 103 -7.74 -0.91 12.08
C ARG A 103 -7.62 -0.51 10.61
N LEU A 104 -7.30 -1.44 9.72
CA LEU A 104 -7.19 -1.16 8.28
C LEU A 104 -8.52 -0.75 7.66
N VAL A 105 -9.64 -1.34 8.11
CA VAL A 105 -10.98 -0.91 7.69
C VAL A 105 -11.26 0.52 8.14
N ALA A 106 -10.88 0.89 9.37
CA ALA A 106 -11.02 2.27 9.85
C ALA A 106 -10.18 3.27 9.06
N LEU A 107 -9.08 2.84 8.43
CA LEU A 107 -8.26 3.64 7.51
C LEU A 107 -8.86 3.74 6.09
N GLY A 108 -9.85 2.92 5.76
CA GLY A 108 -10.53 2.94 4.46
C GLY A 108 -10.37 1.66 3.62
N ALA A 109 -9.83 0.58 4.19
CA ALA A 109 -9.81 -0.71 3.50
C ALA A 109 -11.21 -1.35 3.44
N GLU A 110 -11.49 -2.10 2.38
CA GLU A 110 -12.68 -2.94 2.25
C GLU A 110 -12.31 -4.42 2.51
N VAL A 111 -13.06 -5.10 3.38
CA VAL A 111 -12.92 -6.56 3.55
C VAL A 111 -13.63 -7.29 2.42
N VAL A 112 -12.88 -8.04 1.62
CA VAL A 112 -13.45 -8.90 0.58
C VAL A 112 -13.93 -10.22 1.18
N ARG A 113 -13.07 -10.91 1.94
CA ARG A 113 -13.39 -12.14 2.68
C ARG A 113 -12.26 -12.53 3.63
N LEU A 114 -12.60 -13.31 4.64
CA LEU A 114 -11.64 -14.15 5.36
C LEU A 114 -11.40 -15.43 4.54
N VAL A 115 -10.14 -15.85 4.44
CA VAL A 115 -9.77 -17.18 3.93
C VAL A 115 -9.24 -18.00 5.08
N GLU A 116 -9.80 -19.20 5.25
CA GLU A 116 -9.33 -20.24 6.14
C GLU A 116 -9.22 -21.53 5.33
N GLN A 117 -8.00 -21.94 5.04
CA GLN A 117 -7.74 -23.16 4.27
C GLN A 117 -6.42 -23.80 4.67
N THR A 118 -6.10 -24.93 4.04
CA THR A 118 -4.83 -25.63 4.26
C THR A 118 -4.21 -25.99 2.93
N TRP A 119 -2.92 -25.71 2.76
CA TRP A 119 -2.12 -26.30 1.69
C TRP A 119 -1.32 -27.48 2.26
N GLY A 120 -1.97 -28.64 2.31
CA GLY A 120 -1.40 -29.82 2.98
C GLY A 120 -1.25 -29.59 4.49
N PRO A 121 -0.06 -29.71 5.08
CA PRO A 121 0.15 -29.47 6.51
C PRO A 121 0.20 -27.97 6.88
N TRP A 122 0.17 -27.07 5.89
CA TRP A 122 0.34 -25.63 6.10
C TRP A 122 -1.03 -24.95 6.23
N PRO A 123 -1.43 -24.47 7.42
CA PRO A 123 -2.64 -23.68 7.55
C PRO A 123 -2.44 -22.29 6.94
N GLU A 124 -3.48 -21.78 6.28
CA GLU A 124 -3.55 -20.44 5.72
C GLU A 124 -4.77 -19.73 6.31
N ARG A 125 -4.53 -18.64 7.04
CA ARG A 125 -5.56 -17.74 7.56
C ARG A 125 -5.17 -16.30 7.23
N TYR A 126 -5.95 -15.64 6.40
CA TYR A 126 -5.71 -14.25 6.01
C TYR A 126 -6.99 -13.56 5.54
N TYR A 127 -7.05 -12.25 5.70
CA TYR A 127 -8.09 -11.43 5.10
C TYR A 127 -7.67 -10.99 3.70
N GLN A 128 -8.53 -11.22 2.71
CA GLN A 128 -8.44 -10.51 1.45
C GLN A 128 -9.08 -9.14 1.62
N LEU A 129 -8.31 -8.10 1.36
CA LEU A 129 -8.69 -6.71 1.49
C LEU A 129 -8.53 -5.98 0.16
N ARG A 130 -9.18 -4.82 0.08
CA ARG A 130 -8.95 -3.82 -0.96
C ARG A 130 -8.60 -2.49 -0.32
N ASP A 131 -7.64 -1.78 -0.90
CA ASP A 131 -7.37 -0.39 -0.53
C ASP A 131 -8.50 0.55 -1.00
N PRO A 132 -8.46 1.85 -0.67
CA PRO A 132 -9.52 2.81 -1.05
C PRO A 132 -9.81 2.91 -2.56
N GLU A 133 -8.91 2.44 -3.43
CA GLU A 133 -9.10 2.42 -4.88
C GLU A 133 -9.33 1.01 -5.45
N GLY A 134 -9.56 0.02 -4.58
CA GLY A 134 -9.88 -1.34 -5.00
C GLY A 134 -8.66 -2.18 -5.37
N ASN A 135 -7.45 -1.79 -5.00
CA ASN A 135 -6.27 -2.64 -5.16
C ASN A 135 -6.26 -3.77 -4.14
N GLU A 136 -6.15 -4.99 -4.64
CA GLU A 136 -6.22 -6.20 -3.83
C GLU A 136 -4.91 -6.46 -3.08
N PHE A 137 -5.01 -6.77 -1.79
CA PHE A 137 -3.91 -7.23 -0.95
C PHE A 137 -4.43 -8.21 0.12
N CYS A 138 -3.53 -8.99 0.72
CA CYS A 138 -3.86 -9.85 1.85
C CYS A 138 -3.26 -9.30 3.14
N LEU A 139 -4.01 -9.43 4.24
CA LEU A 139 -3.52 -9.25 5.59
C LEU A 139 -3.42 -10.62 6.27
N GLN A 140 -2.21 -11.01 6.64
CA GLN A 140 -1.91 -12.35 7.14
C GLN A 140 -1.10 -12.36 8.42
#